data_AF-A0A7V3FU25-F1
#
_entry.id   AF-A0A7V3FU25-F1
#
_cell.length_a   1.000
_cell.length_b   1.000
_cell.length_c   1.000
_cell.angle_alpha   90.00
_cell.angle_beta   90.00
_cell.angle_gamma   90.00
#
_symmetry.space_group_name_H-M   'P 1'
#
loop_
_entity.id
_entity.type
_entity.pdbx_description
1 polymer ?
#
loop_
_entity_poly.entity_id
_entity_poly.type
_entity_poly.pdbx_seq_one_letter_code
_entity_poly.pdbx_strand_id
1 'polypeptide(L)'
;MVVGTLKKGLKGTLPVIIIYFLICLAISLIIPSNSESVNYNSVFYILLQAAVSSKISIVIINLFCLALGAVLISILSIREEMVEKTNYIPGFLYLLFASIELEPALIHPSLIANVFILLALIYLIETYREENVLPMIFKAAFFISLATFFYINYAFYSFLLIICL
;
A
#
# COMPACT_ATOMS: atom_id res chain seq x y z
N MET A 1 -17.49 -3.90 -18.34
CA MET A 1 -16.85 -5.23 -18.33
C MET A 1 -16.12 -5.57 -17.01
N VAL A 2 -16.40 -4.87 -15.89
CA VAL A 2 -15.73 -5.06 -14.58
C VAL A 2 -16.51 -5.99 -13.64
N VAL A 3 -17.83 -6.10 -13.82
CA VAL A 3 -18.72 -6.88 -12.93
C VAL A 3 -18.62 -8.41 -13.18
N GLY A 4 -18.24 -8.83 -14.39
CA GLY A 4 -18.15 -10.24 -14.77
C GLY A 4 -16.92 -10.96 -14.21
N THR A 5 -15.79 -10.26 -14.10
CA THR A 5 -14.52 -10.78 -13.54
C THR A 5 -14.57 -10.90 -12.01
N LEU A 6 -15.37 -10.07 -11.36
CA LEU A 6 -15.69 -10.19 -9.93
C LEU A 6 -16.37 -11.54 -9.63
N LYS A 7 -17.42 -11.93 -10.36
CA LYS A 7 -18.31 -13.05 -9.97
C LYS A 7 -17.68 -14.46 -9.97
N LYS A 8 -16.54 -14.68 -10.64
CA LYS A 8 -15.87 -16.01 -10.75
C LYS A 8 -14.68 -16.20 -9.81
N GLY A 9 -13.95 -15.13 -9.45
CA GLY A 9 -12.88 -15.16 -8.43
C GLY A 9 -13.36 -14.88 -7.00
N LEU A 10 -14.59 -14.35 -6.85
CA LEU A 10 -15.17 -13.91 -5.57
C LEU A 10 -15.44 -15.01 -4.53
N LYS A 11 -15.45 -16.29 -4.91
CA LYS A 11 -16.21 -17.30 -4.16
C LYS A 11 -15.53 -17.86 -2.91
N GLY A 12 -14.31 -17.43 -2.56
CA GLY A 12 -13.65 -17.93 -1.34
C GLY A 12 -12.69 -16.95 -0.67
N THR A 13 -11.80 -16.31 -1.43
CA THR A 13 -10.73 -15.48 -0.85
C THR A 13 -11.23 -14.10 -0.39
N LEU A 14 -12.20 -13.51 -1.09
CA LEU A 14 -12.70 -12.17 -0.75
C LEU A 14 -13.39 -12.12 0.63
N PRO A 15 -14.28 -13.06 1.01
CA PRO A 15 -14.79 -13.15 2.38
C PRO A 15 -13.69 -13.28 3.44
N VAL A 16 -12.65 -14.08 3.17
CA VAL A 16 -11.52 -14.27 4.09
C VAL A 16 -10.75 -12.97 4.30
N ILE A 17 -10.49 -12.21 3.23
CA ILE A 17 -9.83 -10.90 3.30
C ILE A 17 -10.66 -9.91 4.13
N ILE A 18 -11.98 -9.87 3.92
CA ILE A 18 -12.87 -8.98 4.69
C ILE A 18 -12.86 -9.36 6.17
N ILE A 19 -13.00 -10.65 6.48
CA ILE A 19 -12.99 -11.13 7.87
C ILE A 19 -11.66 -10.79 8.54
N TYR A 20 -10.53 -11.04 7.85
CA TYR A 20 -9.22 -10.72 8.38
C TYR A 20 -9.04 -9.20 8.60
N PHE A 21 -9.48 -8.37 7.67
CA PHE A 21 -9.45 -6.91 7.81
C PHE A 21 -10.27 -6.43 9.01
N LEU A 22 -11.45 -7.01 9.24
CA LEU A 22 -12.29 -6.71 10.41
C LEU A 22 -11.61 -7.14 11.73
N ILE A 23 -10.90 -8.27 11.72
CA ILE A 23 -10.10 -8.72 12.87
C ILE A 23 -8.97 -7.73 13.15
N CYS A 24 -8.21 -7.29 12.13
CA CYS A 24 -7.18 -6.26 12.30
C CYS A 24 -7.74 -4.96 12.88
N LEU A 25 -8.91 -4.52 12.40
CA LEU A 25 -9.60 -3.35 12.93
C LEU A 25 -9.94 -3.52 14.41
N ALA A 26 -10.58 -4.63 14.78
CA ALA A 26 -10.96 -4.90 16.16
C ALA A 26 -9.73 -4.94 17.10
N ILE A 27 -8.68 -5.65 16.70
CA ILE A 27 -7.42 -5.75 17.46
C ILE A 27 -6.77 -4.38 17.64
N SER A 28 -6.65 -3.59 16.56
CA SER A 28 -6.00 -2.27 16.60
C SER A 28 -6.69 -1.28 17.55
N LEU A 29 -8.01 -1.39 17.74
CA LEU A 29 -8.74 -0.54 18.68
C LEU A 29 -8.52 -0.95 20.15
N ILE A 30 -8.41 -2.25 20.41
CA ILE A 30 -8.26 -2.83 21.76
C ILE A 30 -6.83 -2.64 22.29
N ILE A 31 -5.82 -2.66 21.42
CA ILE A 31 -4.42 -2.51 21.84
C ILE A 31 -4.22 -1.14 22.54
N PRO A 32 -3.66 -1.13 23.76
CA PRO A 32 -3.28 0.11 24.43
C PRO A 32 -2.13 0.77 23.67
N SER A 33 -2.20 2.10 23.52
CA SER A 33 -1.16 2.88 22.87
C SER A 33 0.02 3.05 23.84
N ASN A 34 0.94 2.09 23.86
CA ASN A 34 2.21 2.26 24.54
C ASN A 34 3.11 3.07 23.60
N SER A 35 3.28 4.35 23.88
CA SER A 35 4.10 5.23 23.05
C SER A 35 5.58 4.98 23.29
N GLU A 36 6.18 4.02 22.58
CA GLU A 36 7.62 4.14 22.31
C GLU A 36 7.78 5.23 21.24
N SER A 37 8.55 6.26 21.55
CA SER A 37 8.75 7.40 20.66
C SER A 37 9.68 7.02 19.50
N VAL A 38 9.14 6.31 18.52
CA VAL A 38 9.81 6.10 17.24
C VAL A 38 9.71 7.41 16.46
N ASN A 39 10.81 8.16 16.44
CA ASN A 39 10.86 9.47 15.80
C ASN A 39 11.31 9.33 14.34
N TYR A 40 10.35 9.31 13.42
CA TYR A 40 10.64 9.33 11.98
C TYR A 40 10.93 10.77 11.54
N ASN A 41 12.12 11.00 10.95
CA ASN A 41 12.61 12.34 10.61
C ASN A 41 12.24 12.80 9.18
N SER A 42 11.05 12.44 8.70
CA SER A 42 10.59 12.77 7.35
C SER A 42 9.61 13.95 7.35
N VAL A 43 9.81 14.90 6.42
CA VAL A 43 9.11 16.20 6.43
C VAL A 43 7.58 16.05 6.38
N PHE A 44 7.06 15.24 5.45
CA PHE A 44 5.61 15.07 5.31
C PHE A 44 5.01 14.23 6.43
N TYR A 45 5.78 13.28 6.98
CA TYR A 45 5.36 12.54 8.16
C TYR A 45 5.17 13.46 9.36
N ILE A 46 6.16 14.31 9.66
CA ILE A 46 6.08 15.25 10.80
C ILE A 46 4.85 16.14 10.67
N LEU A 47 4.60 16.67 9.46
CA LEU A 47 3.44 17.50 9.19
C LEU A 47 2.12 16.74 9.38
N LEU A 48 2.04 15.51 8.90
CA LEU A 48 0.84 14.68 8.97
C LEU A 48 0.56 14.22 10.42
N GLN A 49 1.59 13.77 11.13
CA GLN A 49 1.50 13.35 12.53
C GLN A 49 1.15 14.55 13.45
N ALA A 50 1.65 15.75 13.15
CA ALA A 50 1.25 16.96 13.88
C ALA A 50 -0.22 17.34 13.63
N ALA A 51 -0.76 17.07 12.44
CA ALA A 51 -2.14 17.37 12.10
C ALA A 51 -3.16 16.39 12.72
N VAL A 52 -2.72 15.18 13.10
CA VAL A 52 -3.61 14.11 13.57
C VAL A 52 -3.23 13.66 14.98
N SER A 53 -4.05 14.00 15.96
CA SER A 53 -3.81 13.66 17.37
C SER A 53 -4.71 12.54 17.92
N SER A 54 -5.81 12.22 17.24
CA SER A 54 -6.78 11.25 17.74
C SER A 54 -6.38 9.80 17.41
N LYS A 55 -6.41 8.91 18.41
CA LYS A 55 -6.12 7.47 18.25
C LYS A 55 -6.94 6.85 17.11
N ILE A 56 -8.23 7.18 17.05
CA ILE A 56 -9.16 6.65 16.05
C ILE A 56 -8.75 7.09 14.65
N SER A 57 -8.39 8.37 14.47
CA SER A 57 -7.93 8.89 13.18
C SER A 57 -6.65 8.20 12.71
N ILE A 58 -5.69 7.97 13.62
CA ILE A 58 -4.43 7.26 13.32
C ILE A 58 -4.72 5.85 12.82
N VAL A 59 -5.53 5.10 13.56
CA VAL A 59 -5.94 3.73 13.20
C VAL A 59 -6.64 3.69 11.84
N ILE A 60 -7.57 4.62 11.59
CA ILE A 60 -8.29 4.69 10.30
C ILE A 60 -7.32 4.96 9.15
N ILE A 61 -6.36 5.88 9.31
CA ILE A 61 -5.37 6.20 8.27
C ILE A 61 -4.50 4.97 7.97
N ASN A 62 -3.96 4.31 9.01
CA ASN A 62 -3.12 3.13 8.83
C ASN A 62 -3.90 1.98 8.15
N LEU A 63 -5.13 1.71 8.59
CA LEU A 63 -6.00 0.69 7.98
C LEU A 63 -6.38 1.04 6.55
N PHE A 64 -6.63 2.31 6.25
CA PHE A 64 -6.94 2.77 4.91
C PHE A 64 -5.74 2.56 3.96
N CYS A 65 -4.54 2.95 4.37
CA CYS A 65 -3.32 2.71 3.60
C CYS A 65 -3.06 1.22 3.38
N LEU A 66 -3.29 0.39 4.40
CA LEU A 66 -3.14 -1.06 4.31
C LEU A 66 -4.16 -1.68 3.35
N ALA A 67 -5.43 -1.24 3.39
CA ALA A 67 -6.46 -1.68 2.46
C ALA A 67 -6.13 -1.27 1.02
N LEU A 68 -5.69 -0.02 0.81
CA LEU A 68 -5.25 0.46 -0.50
C LEU A 68 -4.08 -0.36 -1.04
N GLY A 69 -3.07 -0.66 -0.22
CA GLY A 69 -1.94 -1.48 -0.64
C GLY A 69 -2.37 -2.90 -1.07
N ALA A 70 -3.27 -3.53 -0.32
CA ALA A 70 -3.81 -4.85 -0.67
C ALA A 70 -4.59 -4.83 -2.01
N VAL A 71 -5.31 -3.75 -2.28
CA VAL A 71 -6.00 -3.56 -3.57
C VAL A 71 -4.99 -3.35 -4.70
N LEU A 72 -4.00 -2.48 -4.52
CA LEU A 72 -3.00 -2.16 -5.54
C LEU A 72 -2.18 -3.39 -5.94
N ILE A 73 -1.73 -4.19 -4.98
CA ILE A 73 -0.97 -5.40 -5.29
C ILE A 73 -1.83 -6.48 -5.96
N SER A 74 -3.13 -6.53 -5.64
CA SER A 74 -4.08 -7.40 -6.33
C SER A 74 -4.27 -6.95 -7.78
N ILE A 75 -4.39 -5.64 -8.02
CA ILE A 75 -4.47 -5.07 -9.37
C ILE A 75 -3.20 -5.42 -10.15
N LEU A 76 -2.03 -5.25 -9.54
CA LEU A 76 -0.75 -5.56 -10.17
C LEU A 76 -0.67 -7.04 -10.59
N SER A 77 -1.01 -7.95 -9.69
CA SER A 77 -0.99 -9.39 -10.00
C SER A 77 -1.98 -9.80 -11.08
N ILE A 78 -3.16 -9.16 -11.13
CA ILE A 78 -4.18 -9.46 -12.15
C ILE A 78 -3.75 -8.93 -13.52
N ARG A 79 -3.13 -7.74 -13.57
CA ARG A 79 -2.72 -7.08 -14.83
C ARG A 79 -1.59 -7.81 -15.54
N GLU A 80 -0.67 -8.39 -14.78
CA GLU A 80 0.50 -9.09 -15.32
C GLU A 80 0.25 -10.58 -15.60
N GLU A 81 -1.01 -11.02 -15.59
CA GLU A 81 -1.41 -12.42 -15.82
C GLU A 81 -0.62 -13.44 -15.00
N MET A 82 -0.02 -13.03 -13.87
CA MET A 82 0.78 -13.89 -13.00
C MET A 82 -0.06 -15.05 -12.43
N VAL A 83 -1.39 -14.95 -12.54
CA VAL A 83 -2.33 -16.02 -12.22
C VAL A 83 -3.43 -16.07 -13.29
N GLU A 84 -3.67 -17.25 -13.87
CA GLU A 84 -4.69 -17.51 -14.93
C GLU A 84 -6.15 -17.23 -14.50
N LYS A 85 -6.40 -17.06 -13.20
CA LYS A 85 -7.71 -16.73 -12.62
C LYS A 85 -7.57 -15.49 -11.74
N THR A 86 -8.63 -14.69 -11.63
CA THR A 86 -8.71 -13.56 -10.70
C THR A 86 -8.47 -14.05 -9.27
N ASN A 87 -7.21 -13.95 -8.82
CA ASN A 87 -6.74 -14.51 -7.58
C ASN A 87 -6.31 -13.37 -6.66
N TYR A 88 -6.96 -13.29 -5.50
CA TYR A 88 -6.71 -12.27 -4.49
C TYR A 88 -5.67 -12.71 -3.44
N ILE A 89 -5.01 -13.86 -3.64
CA ILE A 89 -3.94 -14.33 -2.75
C ILE A 89 -2.84 -13.28 -2.56
N PRO A 90 -2.33 -12.57 -3.59
CA PRO A 90 -1.30 -11.55 -3.39
C PRO A 90 -1.77 -10.40 -2.49
N GLY A 91 -3.02 -9.95 -2.65
CA GLY A 91 -3.64 -8.96 -1.77
C GLY A 91 -3.78 -9.45 -0.34
N PHE A 92 -4.20 -10.71 -0.15
CA PHE A 92 -4.28 -11.33 1.17
C PHE A 92 -2.92 -11.45 1.84
N LEU A 93 -1.89 -11.90 1.12
CA LEU A 93 -0.52 -12.01 1.64
C LEU A 93 0.02 -10.64 2.03
N TYR A 94 -0.17 -9.62 1.19
CA TYR A 94 0.20 -8.25 1.54
C TYR A 94 -0.49 -7.81 2.83
N LEU A 95 -1.79 -8.04 2.95
CA LEU A 95 -2.56 -7.66 4.13
C LEU A 95 -2.02 -8.38 5.38
N LEU A 96 -1.74 -9.68 5.28
CA LEU A 96 -1.18 -10.48 6.36
C LEU A 96 0.17 -9.92 6.84
N PHE A 97 1.11 -9.67 5.93
CA PHE A 97 2.44 -9.17 6.30
C PHE A 97 2.43 -7.69 6.73
N ALA A 98 1.71 -6.84 6.02
CA ALA A 98 1.64 -5.41 6.34
C ALA A 98 0.87 -5.13 7.63
N SER A 99 -0.01 -6.06 8.07
CA SER A 99 -0.74 -5.91 9.33
C SER A 99 0.16 -5.97 10.57
N ILE A 100 1.39 -6.46 10.46
CA ILE A 100 2.36 -6.49 11.56
C ILE A 100 2.75 -5.07 11.96
N GLU A 101 2.72 -4.12 11.02
CA GLU A 101 3.00 -2.70 11.25
C GLU A 101 1.78 -1.92 11.76
N LEU A 102 0.65 -2.56 12.08
CA LEU A 102 -0.50 -1.84 12.65
C LEU A 102 -0.29 -1.54 14.14
N GLU A 103 0.14 -0.31 14.42
CA GLU A 103 0.12 0.23 15.78
C GLU A 103 -0.89 1.38 15.90
N PRO A 104 -1.65 1.46 17.02
CA PRO A 104 -2.63 2.53 17.21
C PRO A 104 -2.02 3.84 17.74
N ALA A 105 -0.75 3.85 18.13
CA ALA A 105 -0.10 5.00 18.75
C ALA A 105 0.38 6.06 17.74
N LEU A 106 0.78 5.62 16.54
CA LEU A 106 1.43 6.46 15.54
C LEU A 106 1.01 6.08 14.12
N ILE A 107 1.06 7.05 13.22
CA ILE A 107 0.82 6.80 11.80
C ILE A 107 2.10 6.17 11.26
N HIS A 108 2.01 5.00 10.62
CA HIS A 108 3.20 4.35 10.10
C HIS A 108 3.56 4.95 8.74
N PRO A 109 4.69 5.66 8.61
CA PRO A 109 5.08 6.27 7.34
C PRO A 109 5.39 5.22 6.27
N SER A 110 5.81 4.02 6.66
CA SER A 110 6.01 2.86 5.78
C SER A 110 4.72 2.45 5.06
N LEU A 111 3.59 2.37 5.76
CA LEU A 111 2.30 2.02 5.16
C LEU A 111 1.85 3.05 4.12
N ILE A 112 2.08 4.35 4.38
CA ILE A 112 1.78 5.42 3.41
C ILE A 112 2.72 5.33 2.21
N ALA A 113 4.03 5.21 2.45
CA ALA A 113 5.04 5.12 1.41
C ALA A 113 4.83 3.88 0.52
N ASN A 114 4.38 2.76 1.08
CA ASN A 114 4.02 1.53 0.36
C ASN A 114 2.95 1.76 -0.71
N VAL A 115 1.91 2.55 -0.41
CA VAL A 115 0.85 2.85 -1.39
C VAL A 115 1.45 3.56 -2.61
N PHE A 116 2.33 4.55 -2.39
CA PHE A 116 2.98 5.28 -3.47
C PHE A 116 3.97 4.42 -4.26
N ILE A 117 4.73 3.54 -3.60
CA ILE A 117 5.61 2.61 -4.31
C ILE A 117 4.82 1.61 -5.16
N LEU A 118 3.71 1.08 -4.65
CA LEU A 118 2.85 0.19 -5.44
C LEU A 118 2.28 0.90 -6.67
N LEU A 119 1.86 2.17 -6.54
CA LEU A 119 1.47 2.99 -7.68
C LEU A 119 2.62 3.18 -8.68
N ALA A 120 3.83 3.47 -8.20
CA ALA A 120 5.00 3.62 -9.05
C ALA A 120 5.33 2.33 -9.82
N LEU A 121 5.25 1.18 -9.15
CA LEU A 121 5.48 -0.13 -9.76
C LEU A 121 4.45 -0.44 -10.86
N ILE A 122 3.18 -0.11 -10.66
CA ILE A 122 2.15 -0.26 -11.69
C ILE A 122 2.56 0.52 -12.95
N TYR A 123 2.97 1.78 -12.82
CA TYR A 123 3.41 2.59 -13.96
C TYR A 123 4.71 2.08 -14.58
N LEU A 124 5.66 1.57 -13.79
CA LEU A 124 6.91 0.98 -14.30
C LEU A 124 6.72 -0.35 -15.03
N ILE A 125 5.63 -1.04 -14.77
CA ILE A 125 5.33 -2.28 -15.48
C ILE A 125 4.54 -1.95 -16.76
N GLU A 126 3.68 -0.94 -16.72
CA GLU A 126 2.97 -0.43 -17.90
C GLU A 126 3.92 0.10 -19.00
N THR A 127 5.15 0.55 -18.65
CA THR A 127 6.15 0.98 -19.65
C THR A 127 6.51 -0.09 -20.66
N TYR A 128 6.44 -1.38 -20.30
CA TYR A 128 6.75 -2.48 -21.22
C TYR A 128 5.71 -2.62 -22.33
N ARG A 129 4.47 -2.17 -22.09
CA ARG A 129 3.32 -2.40 -22.97
C ARG A 129 2.95 -1.19 -23.82
N GLU A 130 3.46 -0.01 -23.47
CA GLU A 130 3.08 1.26 -24.07
C GLU A 130 4.16 1.78 -25.02
N GLU A 131 3.74 2.31 -26.17
CA GLU A 131 4.66 2.95 -27.12
C GLU A 131 5.21 4.29 -26.56
N ASN A 132 4.44 4.95 -25.70
CA ASN A 132 4.83 6.20 -25.03
C ASN A 132 5.32 5.92 -23.61
N VAL A 133 6.61 5.58 -23.52
CA VAL A 133 7.27 5.17 -22.26
C VAL A 133 7.51 6.36 -21.31
N LEU A 134 7.84 7.54 -21.85
CA LEU A 134 8.28 8.70 -21.06
C LEU A 134 7.24 9.19 -20.02
N PRO A 135 5.93 9.31 -20.35
CA PRO A 135 4.92 9.69 -19.36
C PRO A 135 4.75 8.69 -18.23
N MET A 136 4.94 7.38 -18.49
CA MET A 136 4.82 6.34 -17.48
C MET A 136 6.02 6.37 -16.52
N ILE A 137 7.23 6.52 -17.04
CA ILE A 137 8.45 6.72 -16.22
C ILE A 137 8.32 7.98 -15.35
N PHE A 138 7.82 9.09 -15.92
CA PHE A 138 7.62 10.33 -15.15
C PHE A 138 6.64 10.12 -13.98
N LYS A 139 5.50 9.46 -14.22
CA LYS A 139 4.53 9.14 -13.15
C LYS A 139 5.16 8.26 -12.08
N ALA A 140 5.88 7.21 -12.48
CA ALA A 140 6.59 6.35 -11.53
C ALA A 140 7.60 7.12 -10.68
N ALA A 141 8.42 7.96 -11.31
CA ALA A 141 9.41 8.79 -10.61
C ALA A 141 8.76 9.77 -9.64
N PHE A 142 7.64 10.37 -10.03
CA PHE A 142 6.84 11.24 -9.18
C PHE A 142 6.34 10.50 -7.93
N PHE A 143 5.76 9.31 -8.10
CA PHE A 143 5.25 8.52 -6.96
C PHE A 143 6.37 8.00 -6.04
N ILE A 144 7.52 7.59 -6.58
CA ILE A 144 8.69 7.22 -5.76
C ILE A 144 9.16 8.43 -4.94
N SER A 145 9.28 9.60 -5.57
CA SER A 145 9.67 10.84 -4.88
C SER A 145 8.67 11.23 -3.80
N LEU A 146 7.38 11.02 -4.02
CA LEU A 146 6.36 11.27 -3.00
C LEU A 146 6.50 10.30 -1.82
N ALA A 147 6.82 9.02 -2.08
CA ALA A 147 7.07 8.02 -1.05
C ALA A 147 8.26 8.40 -0.15
N THR A 148 9.35 8.93 -0.71
CA THR A 148 10.55 9.31 0.07
C THR A 148 10.28 10.43 1.06
N PHE A 149 9.37 11.36 0.75
CA PHE A 149 8.98 12.42 1.68
C PHE A 149 8.20 11.91 2.90
N PHE A 150 7.53 10.76 2.79
CA PHE A 150 6.91 10.08 3.92
C PHE A 150 7.90 9.18 4.65
N TYR A 151 8.75 8.45 3.94
CA TYR A 151 9.74 7.56 4.54
C TYR A 151 11.03 7.51 3.72
N ILE A 152 12.11 8.08 4.27
CA ILE A 152 13.37 8.27 3.54
C ILE A 152 14.00 6.97 3.04
N ASN A 153 13.79 5.86 3.74
CA ASN A 153 14.32 4.55 3.37
C ASN A 153 13.84 4.10 1.99
N TYR A 154 12.73 4.66 1.49
CA TYR A 154 12.18 4.32 0.19
C TYR A 154 12.90 5.01 -0.97
N ALA A 155 13.86 5.90 -0.67
CA ALA A 155 14.75 6.48 -1.67
C ALA A 155 15.52 5.41 -2.45
N PHE A 156 15.79 4.24 -1.86
CA PHE A 156 16.40 3.12 -2.55
C PHE A 156 15.65 2.69 -3.83
N TYR A 157 14.31 2.81 -3.83
CA TYR A 157 13.50 2.44 -4.99
C TYR A 157 13.72 3.35 -6.21
N SER A 158 14.38 4.50 -6.07
CA SER A 158 14.76 5.31 -7.23
C SER A 158 15.71 4.58 -8.17
N PHE A 159 16.45 3.58 -7.67
CA PHE A 159 17.32 2.75 -8.51
C PHE A 159 16.53 1.94 -9.55
N LEU A 160 15.28 1.57 -9.27
CA LEU A 160 14.42 0.87 -10.24
C LEU A 160 14.18 1.73 -11.50
N LEU A 161 14.12 3.05 -11.36
CA LEU A 161 13.96 3.95 -12.51
C LEU A 161 15.14 3.88 -13.47
N ILE A 162 16.35 3.69 -12.94
CA ILE A 162 17.58 3.60 -13.75
C ILE A 162 17.60 2.30 -14.56
N ILE A 163 17.05 1.21 -14.00
CA ILE A 163 16.96 -0.08 -14.70
C ILE A 163 15.96 -0.03 -15.86
N CYS A 164 14.88 0.76 -15.71
CA CYS A 164 13.81 0.86 -16.69
C CYS A 164 14.08 1.87 -17.83
N LEU A 165 15.19 2.61 -17.79
CA LEU A 165 15.55 3.66 -18.75
C LEU A 165 16.65 3.19 -19.70
#